data_AF-A0A517NF26-F1
#
_entry.id   AF-A0A517NF26-F1
#
_cell.length_a   1.000
_cell.length_b   1.000
_cell.length_c   1.000
_cell.angle_alpha   90.00
_cell.angle_beta   90.00
_cell.angle_gamma   90.00
#
_symmetry.space_group_name_H-M   'P 1'
#
loop_
_entity.id
_entity.type
_entity.pdbx_description
1 polymer ?
#
loop_
_entity_poly.entity_id
_entity_poly.type
_entity_poly.pdbx_seq_one_letter_code
_entity_poly.pdbx_strand_id
1 'polypeptide(L)'
;MINGYQVSDYQRMKCSHCNKAVKFPTSKIGASAKCPGCRKAIKLQAAGELLLPATTVDASIPKETPSATPALRPKTKPPAFGVPSIDARDEIASTHDVSFQTVVDSRISRFISDGQQPKVVAKLLGRVDEICTSNETPEYAAVQHLPGVLSPDAIVLTNRRVIIFRAKALGRMNMVDVPWMDIADIHIKEGVVGATLSVRGANGHTEVIDHLPKKQARCVYRVGQEREQEMREFRRVRKMEEDRNAAGGVVVNTSFAAPPSPYPTPANDLTSRLGQLKQMLDADLISQSEFETKKAEILASL
;
A
#
# COMPACT_ATOMS: atom_id res chain seq x y z
N MET A 1 -30.93 6.19 24.83
CA MET A 1 -31.54 6.47 23.50
C MET A 1 -30.39 6.66 22.52
N ILE A 2 -30.10 5.65 21.69
CA ILE A 2 -28.97 5.67 20.76
C ILE A 2 -29.50 6.22 19.44
N ASN A 3 -29.00 7.38 19.02
CA ASN A 3 -29.32 7.97 17.71
C ASN A 3 -28.75 7.08 16.60
N GLY A 4 -29.64 6.38 15.90
CA GLY A 4 -29.31 5.62 14.71
C GLY A 4 -28.86 6.54 13.58
N TYR A 5 -27.55 6.58 13.35
CA TYR A 5 -26.96 7.23 12.18
C TYR A 5 -27.28 6.37 10.95
N GLN A 6 -28.33 6.72 10.20
CA GLN A 6 -28.57 6.11 8.90
C GLN A 6 -27.55 6.65 7.90
N VAL A 7 -26.51 5.86 7.65
CA VAL A 7 -25.61 6.05 6.50
C VAL A 7 -26.46 5.82 5.26
N SER A 8 -26.81 6.89 4.54
CA SER A 8 -27.53 6.77 3.28
C SER A 8 -26.52 6.46 2.19
N ASP A 9 -26.45 5.20 1.77
CA ASP A 9 -25.58 4.78 0.67
C ASP A 9 -26.07 5.40 -0.64
N TYR A 10 -25.15 6.06 -1.37
CA TYR A 10 -25.43 6.65 -2.67
C TYR A 10 -24.61 5.95 -3.76
N GLN A 11 -25.26 5.65 -4.88
CA GLN A 11 -24.62 5.08 -6.06
C GLN A 11 -24.55 6.11 -7.19
N ARG A 12 -23.64 5.89 -8.14
CA ARG A 12 -23.53 6.68 -9.37
C ARG A 12 -23.62 5.76 -10.59
N MET A 13 -24.34 6.22 -11.61
CA MET A 13 -24.35 5.60 -12.94
C MET A 13 -24.20 6.68 -14.03
N LYS A 14 -23.84 6.29 -15.25
CA LYS A 14 -23.88 7.20 -16.40
C LYS A 14 -25.27 7.16 -17.04
N CYS A 15 -25.82 8.32 -17.37
CA CYS A 15 -27.07 8.41 -18.12
C CYS A 15 -26.90 7.84 -19.53
N SER A 16 -27.80 6.94 -19.95
CA SER A 16 -27.81 6.33 -21.29
C SER A 16 -27.99 7.34 -22.44
N HIS A 17 -28.49 8.55 -22.17
CA HIS A 17 -28.77 9.55 -23.19
C HIS A 17 -27.74 10.67 -23.32
N CYS A 18 -27.10 11.07 -22.23
CA CYS A 18 -26.17 12.21 -22.24
C CYS A 18 -24.83 11.91 -21.58
N ASN A 19 -24.61 10.66 -21.14
CA ASN A 19 -23.38 10.16 -20.52
C ASN A 19 -22.93 10.90 -19.24
N LYS A 20 -23.72 11.86 -18.75
CA LYS A 20 -23.48 12.56 -17.48
C LYS A 20 -23.74 11.61 -16.30
N ALA A 21 -22.90 11.74 -15.27
CA ALA A 21 -23.04 10.97 -14.04
C ALA A 21 -24.32 11.39 -13.29
N VAL A 22 -25.11 10.41 -12.87
CA VAL A 22 -26.31 10.58 -12.05
C VAL A 22 -26.06 9.89 -10.72
N LYS A 23 -26.17 10.65 -9.62
CA LYS A 23 -26.06 10.15 -8.23
C LYS A 23 -27.47 9.91 -7.69
N PHE A 24 -27.72 8.77 -7.07
CA PHE A 24 -29.01 8.41 -6.48
C PHE A 24 -28.83 7.50 -5.25
N PRO A 25 -29.76 7.50 -4.29
CA PRO A 25 -29.71 6.60 -3.14
C PRO A 25 -29.84 5.13 -3.59
N THR A 26 -29.14 4.20 -2.93
CA THR A 26 -29.25 2.76 -3.22
C THR A 26 -30.68 2.24 -3.08
N SER A 27 -31.50 2.83 -2.21
CA SER A 27 -32.93 2.53 -2.05
C SER A 27 -33.79 2.83 -3.29
N LYS A 28 -33.25 3.54 -4.29
CA LYS A 28 -33.95 3.88 -5.54
C LYS A 28 -33.48 3.07 -6.75
N ILE A 29 -32.63 2.05 -6.56
CA ILE A 29 -32.26 1.11 -7.63
C ILE A 29 -33.54 0.43 -8.16
N GLY A 30 -33.69 0.38 -9.49
CA GLY A 30 -34.85 -0.14 -10.20
C GLY A 30 -35.91 0.91 -10.55
N ALA A 31 -35.92 2.08 -9.89
CA ALA A 31 -36.89 3.15 -10.15
C ALA A 31 -36.57 3.94 -11.42
N SER A 32 -37.60 4.57 -12.00
CA SER A 32 -37.44 5.50 -13.13
C SER A 32 -37.38 6.94 -12.61
N ALA A 33 -36.39 7.71 -13.07
CA ALA A 33 -36.19 9.12 -12.71
C ALA A 33 -35.82 9.95 -13.93
N LYS A 34 -35.97 11.28 -13.86
CA LYS A 34 -35.48 12.18 -14.92
C LYS A 34 -34.00 12.49 -14.70
N CYS A 35 -33.19 12.34 -15.74
CA CYS A 35 -31.77 12.68 -15.68
C CYS A 35 -31.59 14.19 -15.43
N PRO A 36 -30.78 14.63 -14.44
CA PRO A 36 -30.52 16.05 -14.20
C PRO A 36 -29.79 16.74 -15.35
N GLY A 37 -29.07 15.96 -16.17
CA GLY A 37 -28.28 16.46 -17.28
C GLY A 37 -29.05 16.72 -18.58
N CYS A 38 -30.03 15.87 -18.91
CA CYS A 38 -30.77 15.94 -20.18
C CYS A 38 -32.30 15.83 -20.04
N ARG A 39 -32.82 15.74 -18.81
CA ARG A 39 -34.25 15.65 -18.47
C ARG A 39 -35.01 14.43 -19.02
N LYS A 40 -34.37 13.56 -19.82
CA LYS A 40 -34.93 12.28 -20.28
C LYS A 40 -35.09 11.30 -19.12
N ALA A 41 -36.11 10.45 -19.21
CA ALA A 41 -36.34 9.38 -18.24
C ALA A 41 -35.23 8.33 -18.34
N ILE A 42 -34.70 7.91 -17.19
CA ILE A 42 -33.67 6.89 -17.05
C ILE A 42 -34.08 5.90 -15.96
N LYS A 43 -33.70 4.63 -16.13
CA LYS A 43 -33.87 3.60 -15.11
C LYS A 43 -32.61 3.59 -14.23
N LEU A 44 -32.78 3.74 -12.92
CA LEU A 44 -31.70 3.70 -11.96
C LEU A 44 -31.25 2.25 -11.79
N GLN A 45 -29.98 1.95 -12.05
CA GLN A 45 -29.45 0.59 -11.98
C GLN A 45 -28.20 0.57 -11.11
N ALA A 46 -28.00 -0.53 -10.38
CA ALA A 46 -26.75 -0.76 -9.70
C ALA A 46 -25.61 -0.76 -10.72
N ALA A 47 -24.46 -0.18 -10.34
CA ALA A 47 -23.24 -0.31 -11.12
C ALA A 47 -22.81 -1.79 -11.10
N GLY A 48 -23.28 -2.55 -12.10
CA GLY A 48 -23.04 -3.97 -12.22
C GLY A 48 -21.73 -4.27 -12.95
N GLU A 49 -20.93 -5.13 -12.31
CA GLU A 49 -20.38 -6.36 -12.88
C GLU A 49 -20.32 -6.40 -14.41
N LEU A 50 -19.10 -6.22 -14.95
CA LEU A 50 -18.84 -6.47 -16.36
C LEU A 50 -18.97 -7.97 -16.66
N LEU A 51 -20.10 -8.36 -17.23
CA LEU A 51 -20.19 -9.51 -18.12
C LEU A 51 -19.22 -9.29 -19.29
N LEU A 52 -18.18 -10.14 -19.34
CA LEU A 52 -17.27 -10.27 -20.47
C LEU A 52 -18.04 -10.76 -21.71
N PRO A 53 -17.93 -10.12 -22.88
CA PRO A 53 -18.28 -10.79 -24.12
C PRO A 53 -17.13 -11.74 -24.51
N ALA A 54 -17.48 -12.99 -24.77
CA ALA A 54 -16.59 -13.96 -25.41
C ALA A 54 -16.25 -13.49 -26.82
N THR A 55 -14.97 -13.36 -27.15
CA THR A 55 -14.48 -13.19 -28.51
C THR A 55 -13.42 -14.24 -28.81
N THR A 56 -13.84 -15.26 -29.55
CA THR A 56 -13.00 -16.10 -30.41
C THR A 56 -12.55 -15.27 -31.61
N VAL A 57 -11.25 -15.13 -31.85
CA VAL A 57 -10.67 -15.07 -33.20
C VAL A 57 -9.16 -15.24 -33.15
N ASP A 58 -8.76 -16.36 -33.74
CA ASP A 58 -7.62 -16.69 -34.59
C ASP A 58 -6.23 -16.06 -34.45
N ALA A 59 -5.29 -17.00 -34.51
CA ALA A 59 -3.87 -16.86 -34.71
C ALA A 59 -3.50 -16.19 -36.03
N SER A 60 -2.41 -15.42 -36.05
CA SER A 60 -1.42 -15.37 -37.13
C SER A 60 -0.22 -14.50 -36.72
N ILE A 61 0.94 -15.15 -36.59
CA ILE A 61 2.28 -14.56 -36.48
C ILE A 61 2.89 -14.47 -37.89
N PRO A 62 3.63 -13.41 -38.22
CA PRO A 62 5.03 -13.58 -38.67
C PRO A 62 5.94 -12.53 -38.00
N LYS A 63 7.00 -12.87 -37.25
CA LYS A 63 8.34 -13.37 -37.63
C LYS A 63 9.04 -12.52 -38.70
N GLU A 64 9.93 -11.63 -38.27
CA GLU A 64 11.11 -11.20 -39.03
C GLU A 64 12.24 -10.75 -38.07
N THR A 65 13.44 -11.30 -38.30
CA THR A 65 14.71 -11.04 -37.60
C THR A 65 15.65 -10.24 -38.53
N PRO A 66 16.86 -9.80 -38.12
CA PRO A 66 17.31 -8.43 -38.28
C PRO A 66 18.39 -8.27 -39.38
N SER A 67 18.69 -7.03 -39.81
CA SER A 67 20.01 -6.78 -40.41
C SER A 67 20.45 -5.31 -40.45
N ALA A 68 21.75 -5.17 -40.14
CA ALA A 68 22.76 -4.27 -40.70
C ALA A 68 22.74 -2.75 -40.43
N THR A 69 23.73 -2.36 -39.63
CA THR A 69 24.48 -1.08 -39.63
C THR A 69 25.05 -0.74 -41.01
N PRO A 70 25.33 0.55 -41.31
CA PRO A 70 26.75 0.94 -41.33
C PRO A 70 27.04 2.31 -40.70
N ALA A 71 28.27 2.42 -40.23
CA ALA A 71 28.88 3.56 -39.56
C ALA A 71 29.26 4.70 -40.51
N LEU A 72 29.23 5.95 -40.02
CA LEU A 72 30.02 7.07 -40.53
C LEU A 72 30.43 8.00 -39.37
N ARG A 73 31.75 8.14 -39.16
CA ARG A 73 32.42 9.17 -38.32
C ARG A 73 32.41 10.52 -39.04
N PRO A 74 32.66 11.62 -38.30
CA PRO A 74 33.87 12.39 -38.59
C PRO A 74 34.73 12.70 -37.36
N LYS A 75 36.03 12.87 -37.63
CA LYS A 75 37.11 13.35 -36.75
C LYS A 75 36.98 14.87 -36.57
N THR A 76 37.39 15.44 -35.42
CA THR A 76 38.64 16.23 -35.24
C THR A 76 38.72 16.97 -33.88
N LYS A 77 39.80 16.66 -33.15
CA LYS A 77 40.78 17.50 -32.41
C LYS A 77 40.32 18.67 -31.49
N PRO A 78 40.66 18.65 -30.19
CA PRO A 78 40.72 19.84 -29.33
C PRO A 78 42.15 20.44 -29.26
N PRO A 79 42.31 21.76 -29.08
CA PRO A 79 43.57 22.35 -28.66
C PRO A 79 43.71 22.40 -27.14
N ALA A 80 44.95 22.36 -26.69
CA ALA A 80 45.40 22.42 -25.31
C ALA A 80 46.06 23.77 -24.98
N PHE A 81 46.24 23.99 -23.68
CA PHE A 81 47.16 24.90 -22.97
C PHE A 81 46.65 26.29 -22.55
N GLY A 82 46.89 26.59 -21.26
CA GLY A 82 47.01 27.95 -20.74
C GLY A 82 46.64 28.10 -19.27
N VAL A 83 47.50 27.67 -18.34
CA VAL A 83 47.50 28.12 -16.94
C VAL A 83 48.41 29.34 -16.82
N PRO A 84 48.09 30.31 -15.95
CA PRO A 84 49.12 30.88 -15.10
C PRO A 84 48.74 30.96 -13.62
N SER A 85 49.76 30.89 -12.78
CA SER A 85 49.76 30.94 -11.31
C SER A 85 49.61 32.36 -10.73
N ILE A 86 48.88 32.42 -9.59
CA ILE A 86 49.16 33.09 -8.30
C ILE A 86 49.68 34.54 -8.29
N ASP A 87 48.94 35.43 -7.62
CA ASP A 87 49.48 36.32 -6.56
C ASP A 87 48.37 36.92 -5.67
N ALA A 88 48.78 37.47 -4.53
CA ALA A 88 48.12 37.52 -3.23
C ALA A 88 47.10 38.68 -2.96
N ARG A 89 46.27 38.46 -1.91
CA ARG A 89 45.75 39.33 -0.81
C ARG A 89 45.67 40.86 -1.06
N ASP A 90 44.62 41.61 -0.70
CA ASP A 90 43.88 41.73 0.57
C ASP A 90 42.57 42.57 0.40
N GLU A 91 41.78 42.65 1.49
CA GLU A 91 40.78 43.68 1.86
C GLU A 91 39.28 43.57 1.48
N ILE A 92 38.54 42.92 2.40
CA ILE A 92 37.42 43.42 3.22
C ILE A 92 36.51 44.52 2.60
N ALA A 93 35.26 44.16 2.28
CA ALA A 93 34.08 44.96 2.63
C ALA A 93 32.78 44.13 2.63
N SER A 94 32.18 44.06 3.81
CA SER A 94 30.85 43.56 4.16
C SER A 94 29.72 44.11 3.27
N THR A 95 28.88 43.23 2.74
CA THR A 95 27.41 43.38 2.82
C THR A 95 26.78 41.98 2.89
N HIS A 96 25.75 41.84 3.71
CA HIS A 96 25.19 40.56 4.16
C HIS A 96 24.49 39.82 3.01
N ASP A 97 25.15 38.80 2.48
CA ASP A 97 24.52 37.73 1.70
C ASP A 97 24.63 36.44 2.53
N VAL A 98 23.53 36.06 3.18
CA VAL A 98 23.47 34.82 3.95
C VAL A 98 23.44 33.66 2.96
N SER A 99 24.65 33.19 2.66
CA SER A 99 25.02 31.95 1.97
C SER A 99 23.92 30.89 2.03
N PHE A 100 23.22 30.78 0.90
CA PHE A 100 22.35 29.67 0.56
C PHE A 100 23.19 28.53 -0.01
N GLN A 101 24.06 27.92 0.81
CA GLN A 101 24.84 26.76 0.38
C GLN A 101 24.82 25.62 1.42
N THR A 102 23.85 24.74 1.17
CA THR A 102 24.02 23.27 1.13
C THR A 102 24.71 22.61 2.32
N VAL A 103 23.96 22.50 3.41
CA VAL A 103 23.80 21.19 4.04
C VAL A 103 22.57 20.58 3.38
N VAL A 104 22.77 19.77 2.34
CA VAL A 104 21.71 18.81 1.98
C VAL A 104 21.68 17.85 3.16
N ASP A 105 20.76 18.10 4.10
CA ASP A 105 20.51 17.24 5.25
C ASP A 105 20.54 15.79 4.74
N SER A 106 21.34 14.93 5.36
CA SER A 106 21.53 13.54 4.91
C SER A 106 20.18 12.83 4.72
N ARG A 107 19.16 13.26 5.47
CA ARG A 107 17.77 12.81 5.40
C ARG A 107 17.05 13.17 4.10
N ILE A 108 17.40 14.28 3.44
CA ILE A 108 16.78 14.75 2.19
C ILE A 108 17.39 14.04 0.97
N SER A 109 18.66 13.66 1.05
CA SER A 109 19.41 13.07 -0.07
C SER A 109 18.70 11.88 -0.74
N ARG A 110 18.07 11.00 0.06
CA ARG A 110 17.31 9.84 -0.44
C ARG A 110 16.04 10.18 -1.21
N PHE A 111 15.50 11.39 -1.04
CA PHE A 111 14.25 11.83 -1.65
C PHE A 111 14.44 12.73 -2.88
N ILE A 112 15.68 13.00 -3.29
CA ILE A 112 16.01 13.85 -4.46
C ILE A 112 16.67 13.08 -5.62
N SER A 113 16.87 11.77 -5.46
CA SER A 113 17.54 10.89 -6.42
C SER A 113 16.84 10.77 -7.79
N ASP A 114 15.57 11.16 -7.88
CA ASP A 114 14.74 11.04 -9.08
C ASP A 114 14.36 12.40 -9.68
N GLY A 115 15.21 13.41 -9.44
CA GLY A 115 15.07 14.75 -10.01
C GLY A 115 14.07 15.63 -9.28
N GLN A 116 13.70 15.29 -8.04
CA GLN A 116 12.91 16.16 -7.19
C GLN A 116 13.70 17.43 -6.85
N GLN A 117 13.01 18.57 -6.76
CA GLN A 117 13.65 19.82 -6.35
C GLN A 117 13.92 19.81 -4.83
N PRO A 118 15.18 19.97 -4.38
CA PRO A 118 15.54 19.85 -2.97
C PRO A 118 14.76 20.79 -2.05
N LYS A 119 14.54 22.04 -2.46
CA LYS A 119 13.77 23.04 -1.70
C LYS A 119 12.32 22.61 -1.46
N VAL A 120 11.68 22.04 -2.49
CA VAL A 120 10.26 21.63 -2.41
C VAL A 120 10.14 20.39 -1.54
N VAL A 121 11.04 19.42 -1.72
CA VAL A 121 11.09 18.20 -0.89
C VAL A 121 11.39 18.52 0.57
N ALA A 122 12.34 19.42 0.85
CA ALA A 122 12.65 19.82 2.23
C ALA A 122 11.41 20.40 2.93
N LYS A 123 10.68 21.30 2.27
CA LYS A 123 9.43 21.88 2.79
C LYS A 123 8.33 20.84 2.97
N LEU A 124 8.22 19.90 2.03
CA LEU A 124 7.27 18.80 2.09
C LEU A 124 7.57 17.89 3.29
N LEU A 125 8.82 17.46 3.45
CA LEU A 125 9.23 16.57 4.54
C LEU A 125 9.10 17.24 5.90
N GLY A 126 9.41 18.53 6.03
CA GLY A 126 9.16 19.26 7.28
C GLY A 126 7.68 19.21 7.71
N ARG A 127 6.75 19.32 6.76
CA ARG A 127 5.31 19.17 7.02
C ARG A 127 4.93 17.73 7.36
N VAL A 128 5.58 16.75 6.73
CA VAL A 128 5.36 15.32 7.01
C VAL A 128 5.83 14.99 8.43
N ASP A 129 6.98 15.49 8.85
CA ASP A 129 7.53 15.27 10.19
C ASP A 129 6.60 15.81 11.30
N GLU A 130 5.90 16.92 11.05
CA GLU A 130 4.92 17.52 11.99
C GLU A 130 3.64 16.67 12.17
N ILE A 131 3.26 15.87 11.17
CA ILE A 131 2.01 15.08 11.17
C ILE A 131 2.24 13.59 11.40
N CYS A 132 3.47 13.12 11.22
CA CYS A 132 3.83 11.73 11.41
C CYS A 132 3.90 11.38 12.90
N THR A 133 3.40 10.19 13.24
CA THR A 133 3.60 9.64 14.58
C THR A 133 5.08 9.25 14.80
N SER A 134 5.50 9.08 16.06
CA SER A 134 6.90 8.79 16.42
C SER A 134 7.51 7.57 15.73
N ASN A 135 6.70 6.59 15.35
CA ASN A 135 7.12 5.36 14.66
C ASN A 135 6.69 5.34 13.17
N GLU A 136 6.38 6.50 12.62
CA GLU A 136 6.03 6.67 11.21
C GLU A 136 7.19 7.33 10.46
N THR A 137 7.66 6.67 9.41
CA THR A 137 8.81 7.12 8.63
C THR A 137 8.44 7.27 7.16
N PRO A 138 8.79 8.40 6.51
CA PRO A 138 8.62 8.54 5.08
C PRO A 138 9.63 7.64 4.35
N GLU A 139 9.14 6.95 3.32
CA GLU A 139 9.91 6.01 2.49
C GLU A 139 10.20 6.59 1.11
N TYR A 140 9.21 7.25 0.53
CA TYR A 140 9.34 7.87 -0.77
C TYR A 140 8.45 9.10 -0.90
N ALA A 141 8.91 10.10 -1.65
CA ALA A 141 8.15 11.31 -1.95
C ALA A 141 8.26 11.65 -3.44
N ALA A 142 7.12 11.94 -4.05
CA ALA A 142 7.03 12.45 -5.41
C ALA A 142 6.30 13.79 -5.42
N VAL A 143 6.76 14.68 -6.29
CA VAL A 143 6.25 16.04 -6.42
C VAL A 143 5.82 16.27 -7.86
N GLN A 144 4.63 16.83 -8.04
CA GLN A 144 4.11 17.19 -9.34
C GLN A 144 5.02 18.20 -10.03
N HIS A 145 5.21 18.03 -11.34
CA HIS A 145 6.04 18.91 -12.15
C HIS A 145 5.18 19.63 -13.20
N LEU A 146 4.63 20.78 -12.80
CA LEU A 146 3.87 21.68 -13.65
C LEU A 146 4.57 23.03 -13.76
N PRO A 147 4.79 23.57 -14.98
CA PRO A 147 5.36 24.89 -15.16
C PRO A 147 4.52 25.98 -14.48
N GLY A 148 5.16 26.89 -13.76
CA GLY A 148 4.51 28.06 -13.15
C GLY A 148 3.71 27.81 -11.86
N VAL A 149 3.66 26.56 -11.37
CA VAL A 149 2.97 26.23 -10.11
C VAL A 149 3.91 26.41 -8.92
N LEU A 150 3.59 27.36 -8.04
CA LEU A 150 4.37 27.64 -6.83
C LEU A 150 4.25 26.55 -5.75
N SER A 151 3.06 25.96 -5.64
CA SER A 151 2.73 24.92 -4.67
C SER A 151 2.22 23.69 -5.44
N PRO A 152 3.11 22.79 -5.87
CA PRO A 152 2.71 21.58 -6.58
C PRO A 152 2.00 20.60 -5.65
N ASP A 153 1.13 19.76 -6.22
CA ASP A 153 0.62 18.59 -5.50
C ASP A 153 1.77 17.61 -5.25
N ALA A 154 1.68 16.86 -4.15
CA ALA A 154 2.71 15.90 -3.77
C ALA A 154 2.09 14.66 -3.15
N ILE A 155 2.80 13.53 -3.30
CA ILE A 155 2.46 12.27 -2.65
C ILE A 155 3.66 11.77 -1.85
N VAL A 156 3.39 11.31 -0.64
CA VAL A 156 4.38 10.75 0.28
C VAL A 156 3.89 9.38 0.73
N LEU A 157 4.75 8.38 0.57
CA LEU A 157 4.54 7.04 1.09
C LEU A 157 5.28 6.92 2.41
N THR A 158 4.57 6.57 3.47
CA THR A 158 5.16 6.21 4.77
C THR A 158 5.02 4.71 5.01
N ASN A 159 5.64 4.20 6.07
CA ASN A 159 5.42 2.82 6.53
C ASN A 159 4.00 2.54 7.05
N ARG A 160 3.12 3.55 7.17
CA ARG A 160 1.77 3.40 7.73
C ARG A 160 0.64 3.76 6.77
N ARG A 161 0.86 4.76 5.92
CA ARG A 161 -0.18 5.33 5.06
C ARG A 161 0.41 6.03 3.85
N VAL A 162 -0.47 6.28 2.90
CA VAL A 162 -0.20 7.18 1.77
C VAL A 162 -0.75 8.55 2.11
N ILE A 163 0.07 9.59 1.98
CA ILE A 163 -0.29 10.98 2.26
C ILE A 163 -0.24 11.77 0.96
N ILE A 164 -1.34 12.44 0.61
CA ILE A 164 -1.48 13.24 -0.60
C ILE A 164 -1.73 14.70 -0.19
N PHE A 165 -0.82 15.58 -0.60
CA PHE A 165 -0.92 17.01 -0.42
C PHE A 165 -1.47 17.63 -1.71
N ARG A 166 -2.61 18.31 -1.59
CA ARG A 166 -3.29 19.01 -2.69
C ARG A 166 -3.25 20.51 -2.46
N ALA A 167 -2.63 21.24 -3.37
CA ALA A 167 -2.67 22.69 -3.35
C ALA A 167 -4.08 23.21 -3.64
N LYS A 168 -4.48 24.24 -2.92
CA LYS A 168 -5.73 24.99 -3.10
C LYS A 168 -5.40 26.47 -3.35
N ALA A 169 -6.39 27.22 -3.80
CA ALA A 169 -6.24 28.65 -4.05
C ALA A 169 -5.76 29.40 -2.79
N LEU A 170 -4.96 30.45 -3.02
CA LEU A 170 -4.37 31.31 -1.99
C LEU A 170 -3.38 30.60 -1.05
N GLY A 171 -2.61 29.66 -1.59
CA GLY A 171 -1.56 28.96 -0.82
C GLY A 171 -2.09 27.98 0.23
N ARG A 172 -3.41 27.78 0.30
CA ARG A 172 -4.02 26.75 1.15
C ARG A 172 -3.62 25.37 0.63
N MET A 173 -3.57 24.41 1.53
CA MET A 173 -3.28 23.02 1.19
C MET A 173 -4.27 22.11 1.88
N ASN A 174 -4.78 21.12 1.16
CA ASN A 174 -5.59 20.05 1.70
C ASN A 174 -4.71 18.80 1.77
N MET A 175 -4.79 18.07 2.88
CA MET A 175 -4.11 16.81 3.07
C MET A 175 -5.15 15.71 3.12
N VAL A 176 -4.94 14.67 2.31
CA VAL A 176 -5.72 13.43 2.36
C VAL A 176 -4.75 12.30 2.65
N ASP A 177 -5.04 11.49 3.64
CA ASP A 177 -4.26 10.30 3.94
C ASP A 177 -5.12 9.03 3.94
N VAL A 178 -4.53 7.95 3.44
CA VAL A 178 -5.17 6.64 3.33
C VAL A 178 -4.25 5.60 3.97
N PRO A 179 -4.65 4.98 5.10
CA PRO A 179 -3.90 3.89 5.72
C PRO A 179 -3.68 2.74 4.73
N TRP A 180 -2.52 2.07 4.79
CA TRP A 180 -2.27 0.93 3.90
C TRP A 180 -3.28 -0.21 4.10
N MET A 181 -3.82 -0.35 5.30
CA MET A 181 -4.91 -1.28 5.60
C MET A 181 -6.19 -0.98 4.84
N ASP A 182 -6.43 0.28 4.49
CA ASP A 182 -7.62 0.74 3.78
C ASP A 182 -7.37 0.94 2.29
N ILE A 183 -6.16 0.69 1.79
CA ILE A 183 -5.87 0.74 0.36
C ILE A 183 -6.30 -0.58 -0.30
N ALA A 184 -7.12 -0.44 -1.34
CA ALA A 184 -7.60 -1.54 -2.17
C ALA A 184 -6.74 -1.72 -3.42
N ASP A 185 -6.23 -0.63 -4.01
CA ASP A 185 -5.40 -0.65 -5.22
C ASP A 185 -4.60 0.65 -5.34
N ILE A 186 -3.33 0.54 -5.71
CA ILE A 186 -2.53 1.66 -6.23
C ILE A 186 -2.16 1.39 -7.69
N HIS A 187 -2.37 2.37 -8.55
CA HIS A 187 -2.14 2.20 -9.99
C HIS A 187 -1.45 3.41 -10.61
N ILE A 188 -0.67 3.16 -11.65
CA ILE A 188 0.01 4.18 -12.44
C ILE A 188 -0.41 4.08 -13.91
N LYS A 189 -0.69 5.24 -14.50
CA LYS A 189 -0.89 5.42 -15.95
C LYS A 189 0.13 6.41 -16.49
N GLU A 190 1.03 5.95 -17.35
CA GLU A 190 1.98 6.84 -18.01
C GLU A 190 1.34 7.51 -19.25
N GLY A 191 1.39 8.84 -19.28
CA GLY A 191 0.98 9.64 -20.42
C GLY A 191 2.19 10.26 -21.15
N VAL A 192 1.92 11.14 -22.10
CA VAL A 192 2.96 11.85 -22.86
C VAL A 192 3.67 12.88 -21.97
N VAL A 193 2.90 13.72 -21.27
CA VAL A 193 3.40 14.87 -20.49
C VAL A 193 3.87 14.48 -19.08
N GLY A 194 3.44 13.33 -18.57
CA GLY A 194 3.79 12.86 -17.23
C GLY A 194 3.08 11.55 -16.92
N ALA A 195 3.08 11.16 -15.66
CA ALA A 195 2.31 10.01 -15.18
C ALA A 195 1.18 10.46 -14.25
N THR A 196 0.11 9.68 -14.25
CA THR A 196 -1.01 9.79 -13.34
C THR A 196 -0.97 8.60 -12.39
N LEU A 197 -1.00 8.87 -11.10
CA LEU A 197 -1.11 7.86 -10.06
C LEU A 197 -2.50 7.93 -9.42
N SER A 198 -3.11 6.78 -9.18
CA SER A 198 -4.39 6.66 -8.49
C SER A 198 -4.27 5.74 -7.28
N VAL A 199 -4.78 6.19 -6.15
CA VAL A 199 -4.89 5.43 -4.90
C VAL A 199 -6.37 5.23 -4.63
N ARG A 200 -6.83 3.98 -4.64
CA ARG A 200 -8.22 3.62 -4.35
C ARG A 200 -8.32 3.01 -2.97
N GLY A 201 -9.13 3.62 -2.12
CA GLY A 201 -9.49 3.08 -0.81
C GLY A 201 -10.54 1.98 -0.89
N ALA A 202 -10.63 1.16 0.15
CA ALA A 202 -11.63 0.10 0.31
C ALA A 202 -13.06 0.64 0.37
N ASN A 203 -13.23 1.90 0.74
CA ASN A 203 -14.49 2.64 0.69
C ASN A 203 -14.91 3.09 -0.74
N GLY A 204 -14.11 2.77 -1.76
CA GLY A 204 -14.34 3.15 -3.16
C GLY A 204 -13.91 4.58 -3.52
N HIS A 205 -13.47 5.40 -2.56
CA HIS A 205 -12.90 6.70 -2.86
C HIS A 205 -11.56 6.53 -3.58
N THR A 206 -11.35 7.30 -4.64
CA THR A 206 -10.11 7.27 -5.43
C THR A 206 -9.48 8.64 -5.46
N GLU A 207 -8.28 8.73 -4.92
CA GLU A 207 -7.44 9.91 -4.98
C GLU A 207 -6.51 9.81 -6.18
N VAL A 208 -6.48 10.85 -7.00
CA VAL A 208 -5.65 10.92 -8.21
C VAL A 208 -4.69 12.10 -8.10
N ILE A 209 -3.44 11.87 -8.51
CA ILE A 209 -2.41 12.88 -8.73
C ILE A 209 -1.86 12.71 -10.15
N ASP A 210 -1.82 13.79 -10.93
CA ASP A 210 -1.35 13.79 -12.30
C ASP A 210 -0.08 14.63 -12.46
N HIS A 211 0.51 14.62 -13.65
CA HIS A 211 1.73 15.37 -13.98
C HIS A 211 2.92 15.04 -13.05
N LEU A 212 2.98 13.81 -12.54
CA LEU A 212 4.17 13.33 -11.85
C LEU A 212 5.27 13.03 -12.88
N PRO A 213 6.54 13.38 -12.60
CA PRO A 213 7.66 12.90 -13.39
C PRO A 213 7.67 11.37 -13.46
N LYS A 214 7.80 10.80 -14.67
CA LYS A 214 7.65 9.35 -14.90
C LYS A 214 8.58 8.50 -14.04
N LYS A 215 9.82 8.96 -13.80
CA LYS A 215 10.76 8.25 -12.92
C LYS A 215 10.22 8.18 -11.49
N GLN A 216 9.73 9.31 -10.98
CA GLN A 216 9.18 9.37 -9.63
C GLN A 216 7.91 8.54 -9.50
N ALA A 217 7.00 8.62 -10.49
CA ALA A 217 5.76 7.85 -10.46
C ALA A 217 6.02 6.34 -10.45
N ARG A 218 7.00 5.85 -11.23
CA ARG A 218 7.42 4.43 -11.19
C ARG A 218 7.98 4.03 -9.82
N CYS A 219 8.74 4.90 -9.17
CA CYS A 219 9.21 4.65 -7.81
C CYS A 219 8.07 4.61 -6.78
N VAL A 220 7.11 5.55 -6.85
CA VAL A 220 5.89 5.52 -6.02
C VAL A 220 5.14 4.21 -6.23
N TYR A 221 4.93 3.80 -7.48
CA TYR A 221 4.24 2.56 -7.79
C TYR A 221 4.98 1.34 -7.23
N ARG A 222 6.30 1.25 -7.42
CA ARG A 222 7.11 0.15 -6.88
C ARG A 222 6.98 0.02 -5.36
N VAL A 223 7.21 1.11 -4.63
CA VAL A 223 7.13 1.13 -3.16
C VAL A 223 5.69 0.89 -2.69
N GLY A 224 4.71 1.47 -3.38
CA GLY A 224 3.30 1.27 -3.04
C GLY A 224 2.82 -0.16 -3.27
N GLN A 225 3.24 -0.82 -4.35
CA GLN A 225 2.91 -2.23 -4.61
C GLN A 225 3.51 -3.15 -3.54
N GLU A 226 4.75 -2.89 -3.12
CA GLU A 226 5.41 -3.63 -2.04
C GLU A 226 4.61 -3.53 -0.74
N ARG A 227 4.25 -2.30 -0.33
CA ARG A 227 3.42 -2.07 0.87
C ARG A 227 2.01 -2.65 0.75
N GLU A 228 1.38 -2.58 -0.42
CA GLU A 228 0.07 -3.20 -0.66
C GLU A 228 0.14 -4.72 -0.51
N GLN A 229 1.18 -5.36 -1.04
CA GLN A 229 1.39 -6.80 -0.93
C GLN A 229 1.59 -7.21 0.53
N GLU A 230 2.48 -6.53 1.26
CA GLU A 230 2.70 -6.78 2.69
C GLU A 230 1.39 -6.67 3.49
N MET A 231 0.58 -5.64 3.23
CA MET A 231 -0.69 -5.47 3.94
C MET A 231 -1.72 -6.53 3.55
N ARG A 232 -1.74 -6.98 2.29
CA ARG A 232 -2.61 -8.09 1.86
C ARG A 232 -2.24 -9.37 2.59
N GLU A 233 -0.96 -9.66 2.72
CA GLU A 233 -0.46 -10.81 3.47
C GLU A 233 -0.75 -10.68 4.97
N PHE A 234 -0.54 -9.49 5.56
CA PHE A 234 -0.89 -9.19 6.94
C PHE A 234 -2.38 -9.42 7.22
N ARG A 235 -3.28 -8.94 6.36
CA ARG A 235 -4.73 -9.21 6.46
C ARG A 235 -5.04 -10.71 6.38
N ARG A 236 -4.34 -11.46 5.53
CA ARG A 236 -4.53 -12.91 5.39
C ARG A 236 -4.11 -13.65 6.67
N VAL A 237 -2.94 -13.33 7.22
CA VAL A 237 -2.43 -13.95 8.45
C VAL A 237 -3.33 -13.63 9.63
N ARG A 238 -3.66 -12.34 9.82
CA ARG A 238 -4.52 -11.90 10.91
C ARG A 238 -5.90 -12.56 10.83
N LYS A 239 -6.49 -12.67 9.64
CA LYS A 239 -7.76 -13.39 9.45
C LYS A 239 -7.63 -14.87 9.82
N MET A 240 -6.57 -15.55 9.39
CA MET A 240 -6.32 -16.95 9.73
C MET A 240 -6.15 -17.17 11.25
N GLU A 241 -5.48 -16.25 11.93
CA GLU A 241 -5.33 -16.28 13.40
C GLU A 241 -6.65 -16.01 14.12
N GLU A 242 -7.43 -15.03 13.64
CA GLU A 242 -8.78 -14.74 14.14
C GLU A 242 -9.70 -15.95 13.95
N ASP A 243 -9.68 -16.59 12.78
CA ASP A 243 -10.45 -17.80 12.48
C ASP A 243 -9.99 -19.00 13.35
N ARG A 244 -8.66 -19.16 13.56
CA ARG A 244 -8.12 -20.19 14.48
C ARG A 244 -8.56 -19.96 15.92
N ASN A 245 -8.54 -18.72 16.38
CA ASN A 245 -8.98 -18.36 17.72
C ASN A 245 -10.51 -18.54 17.86
N ALA A 246 -11.28 -18.23 16.82
CA ALA A 246 -12.74 -18.45 16.79
C ALA A 246 -13.10 -19.95 16.77
N ALA A 247 -12.28 -20.79 16.13
CA ALA A 247 -12.46 -22.25 16.08
C ALA A 247 -11.90 -23.00 17.32
N GLY A 248 -11.22 -22.31 18.24
CA GLY A 248 -10.54 -22.88 19.42
C GLY A 248 -11.44 -23.51 20.50
N GLY A 249 -12.70 -23.78 20.21
CA GLY A 249 -13.69 -24.38 21.11
C GLY A 249 -14.04 -25.83 20.79
N VAL A 250 -13.16 -26.60 20.14
CA VAL A 250 -13.38 -28.04 19.95
C VAL A 250 -12.90 -28.78 21.19
N VAL A 251 -13.83 -29.04 22.11
CA VAL A 251 -13.68 -30.11 23.11
C VAL A 251 -13.70 -31.43 22.33
N VAL A 252 -12.53 -32.00 22.07
CA VAL A 252 -12.43 -33.38 21.59
C VAL A 252 -12.86 -34.27 22.76
N ASN A 253 -14.17 -34.56 22.82
CA ASN A 253 -14.67 -35.65 23.66
C ASN A 253 -14.22 -36.97 23.01
N THR A 254 -12.97 -37.35 23.29
CA THR A 254 -12.46 -38.70 23.03
C THR A 254 -13.19 -39.66 23.96
N SER A 255 -14.42 -40.00 23.57
CA SER A 255 -15.15 -41.14 24.10
C SER A 255 -14.74 -42.35 23.28
N PHE A 256 -13.59 -42.95 23.60
CA PHE A 256 -13.39 -44.36 23.28
C PHE A 256 -14.29 -45.14 24.23
N ALA A 257 -15.42 -45.64 23.71
CA ALA A 257 -16.28 -46.56 24.43
C ALA A 257 -15.50 -47.86 24.68
N ALA A 258 -15.00 -48.03 25.91
CA ALA A 258 -14.54 -49.32 26.39
C ALA A 258 -15.76 -50.23 26.65
N PRO A 259 -15.72 -51.53 26.31
CA PRO A 259 -16.78 -52.46 26.67
C PRO A 259 -16.88 -52.58 28.20
N PRO A 260 -18.09 -52.75 28.77
CA PRO A 260 -18.26 -52.78 30.22
C PRO A 260 -17.66 -54.05 30.79
N SER A 261 -16.58 -53.92 31.59
CA SER A 261 -16.06 -55.01 32.42
C SER A 261 -16.66 -54.91 33.82
N PRO A 262 -17.13 -56.01 34.41
CA PRO A 262 -17.91 -56.00 35.64
C PRO A 262 -17.02 -56.21 36.88
N TYR A 263 -15.97 -55.41 37.13
CA TYR A 263 -15.25 -55.44 38.42
C TYR A 263 -14.61 -54.08 38.78
N PRO A 264 -14.66 -53.63 40.05
CA PRO A 264 -13.99 -52.42 40.48
C PRO A 264 -12.53 -52.72 40.83
N THR A 265 -11.58 -52.04 40.17
CA THR A 265 -10.16 -52.05 40.56
C THR A 265 -9.55 -50.65 40.50
N PRO A 266 -8.72 -50.25 41.48
CA PRO A 266 -8.07 -48.94 41.54
C PRO A 266 -6.90 -48.74 40.55
N ALA A 267 -6.71 -49.65 39.59
CA ALA A 267 -5.59 -49.64 38.63
C ALA A 267 -5.76 -48.68 37.44
N ASN A 268 -6.95 -48.09 37.26
CA ASN A 268 -7.23 -47.16 36.15
C ASN A 268 -6.54 -45.80 36.29
N ASP A 269 -6.12 -45.39 37.50
CA ASP A 269 -5.56 -44.05 37.72
C ASP A 269 -4.06 -43.96 37.40
N LEU A 270 -3.31 -45.07 37.45
CA LEU A 270 -1.88 -45.07 37.08
C LEU A 270 -1.69 -45.11 35.56
N THR A 271 -2.48 -45.95 34.89
CA THR A 271 -2.42 -46.09 33.42
C THR A 271 -2.94 -44.84 32.71
N SER A 272 -3.92 -44.13 33.30
CA SER A 272 -4.38 -42.83 32.81
C SER A 272 -3.29 -41.75 32.89
N ARG A 273 -2.58 -41.66 34.02
CA ARG A 273 -1.48 -40.69 34.22
C ARG A 273 -0.32 -40.93 33.25
N LEU A 274 0.05 -42.18 33.00
CA LEU A 274 1.07 -42.53 32.00
C LEU A 274 0.63 -42.16 30.58
N GLY A 275 -0.65 -42.35 30.25
CA GLY A 275 -1.23 -41.93 28.97
C GLY A 275 -1.20 -40.41 28.77
N GLN A 276 -1.58 -39.65 29.81
CA GLN A 276 -1.56 -38.20 29.78
C GLN A 276 -0.13 -37.65 29.65
N LEU A 277 0.84 -38.26 30.33
CA LEU A 277 2.24 -37.88 30.23
C LEU A 277 2.78 -38.05 28.80
N LYS A 278 2.38 -39.13 28.11
CA LYS A 278 2.77 -39.38 26.71
C LYS A 278 2.13 -38.35 25.78
N GLN A 279 0.87 -37.99 26.02
CA GLN A 279 0.18 -36.97 25.24
C GLN A 279 0.85 -35.60 25.36
N MET A 280 1.40 -35.26 26.52
CA MET A 280 2.16 -34.01 26.70
C MET A 280 3.49 -34.02 25.95
N LEU A 281 4.16 -35.17 25.86
CA LEU A 281 5.38 -35.35 25.06
C LEU A 281 5.08 -35.24 23.56
N ASP A 282 4.03 -35.92 23.08
CA ASP A 282 3.63 -35.90 21.67
C ASP A 282 3.14 -34.50 21.22
N ALA A 283 2.76 -33.64 22.17
CA ALA A 283 2.38 -32.25 21.95
C ALA A 283 3.55 -31.24 22.10
N ASP A 284 4.80 -31.71 22.27
CA ASP A 284 6.01 -30.89 22.52
C ASP A 284 5.87 -29.93 23.73
N LEU A 285 5.00 -30.25 24.71
CA LEU A 285 4.81 -29.45 25.92
C LEU A 285 5.85 -29.76 27.00
N ILE A 286 6.46 -30.94 26.93
CA ILE A 286 7.52 -31.41 27.83
C ILE A 286 8.64 -32.04 27.03
N SER A 287 9.86 -31.96 27.55
CA SER A 287 11.02 -32.60 26.95
C SER A 287 11.06 -34.12 27.22
N GLN A 288 11.81 -34.85 26.39
CA GLN A 288 12.02 -36.30 26.54
C GLN A 288 12.55 -36.67 27.94
N SER A 289 13.44 -35.85 28.51
CA SER A 289 14.02 -36.07 29.84
C SER A 289 13.00 -35.88 30.98
N GLU A 290 12.10 -34.91 30.86
CA GLU A 290 11.03 -34.67 31.84
C GLU A 290 9.98 -35.77 31.80
N PHE A 291 9.66 -36.28 30.60
CA PHE A 291 8.79 -37.43 30.43
C PHE A 291 9.35 -38.66 31.12
N GLU A 292 10.62 -38.98 30.93
CA GLU A 292 11.24 -40.15 31.56
C GLU A 292 11.32 -40.03 33.08
N THR A 293 11.63 -38.83 33.60
CA THR A 293 11.69 -38.57 35.04
C THR A 293 10.33 -38.79 35.71
N LYS A 294 9.26 -38.21 35.16
CA LYS A 294 7.90 -38.36 35.72
C LYS A 294 7.32 -39.75 35.51
N LYS A 295 7.67 -40.43 34.42
CA LYS A 295 7.31 -41.83 34.20
C LYS A 295 7.94 -42.73 35.27
N ALA A 296 9.21 -42.51 35.59
CA ALA A 296 9.89 -43.26 36.64
C ALA A 296 9.27 -43.01 38.03
N GLU A 297 8.91 -41.77 38.34
CA GLU A 297 8.22 -41.41 39.59
C GLU A 297 6.85 -42.09 39.73
N ILE A 298 6.04 -42.11 38.66
CA ILE A 298 4.73 -42.78 38.65
C ILE A 298 4.90 -44.29 38.81
N LEU A 299 5.89 -44.90 38.16
CA LEU A 299 6.15 -46.33 38.28
C LEU A 299 6.75 -46.72 39.65
N ALA A 300 7.46 -45.79 40.31
CA ALA A 300 7.97 -45.98 41.66
C ALA A 300 6.90 -45.81 42.75
N SER A 301 5.71 -45.30 42.39
CA SER A 301 4.55 -45.19 43.29
C SER A 301 3.68 -46.46 43.36
N LEU A 302 4.14 -47.55 42.71
CA LEU A 302 3.65 -48.93 42.87
C LEU A 302 4.27 -49.62 44.08
#